data_AF-A0A271VXS6-F1
#
_entry.id   AF-A0A271VXS6-F1
#
_cell.length_a   1.000
_cell.length_b   1.000
_cell.length_c   1.000
_cell.angle_alpha   90.00
_cell.angle_beta   90.00
_cell.angle_gamma   90.00
#
_symmetry.space_group_name_H-M   'P 1'
#
loop_
_entity.id
_entity.type
_entity.pdbx_description
1 polymer ?
#
loop_
_entity_poly.entity_id
_entity_poly.type
_entity_poly.pdbx_seq_one_letter_code
_entity_poly.pdbx_strand_id
1 'polypeptide(L)'
;MGRHGSSVMVDLTWLTPPVMAGGLVFVVLCIVLALWRLKRGQLRQSETLRQQVRNLDRELQKSNKQLLEVRSVMVGLGQKVSEQQDVIRHLNERLLELENTDADARLYTRASKMVQLGADLNELIQECELPKAEAELMMSLQNKLAGKETIPPLASHPEGKVGRVRS
;
A
#
# COMPACT_ATOMS: atom_id res chain seq x y z
N MET A 1 -91.90 -60.42 -46.07
CA MET A 1 -90.63 -60.91 -45.52
C MET A 1 -89.67 -59.73 -45.43
N GLY A 2 -89.21 -59.39 -44.23
CA GLY A 2 -87.95 -58.66 -44.03
C GLY A 2 -87.98 -57.13 -44.06
N ARG A 3 -88.19 -56.52 -42.88
CA ARG A 3 -87.73 -55.15 -42.57
C ARG A 3 -86.21 -55.09 -42.75
N HIS A 4 -85.72 -54.11 -43.52
CA HIS A 4 -84.46 -53.44 -43.23
C HIS A 4 -84.52 -52.00 -43.71
N GLY A 5 -84.73 -51.10 -42.75
CA GLY A 5 -84.79 -49.67 -42.96
C GLY A 5 -84.65 -48.96 -41.62
N SER A 6 -83.53 -49.19 -40.94
CA SER A 6 -83.20 -48.54 -39.67
C SER A 6 -81.70 -48.59 -39.40
N SER A 7 -80.93 -47.79 -40.14
CA SER A 7 -79.53 -47.50 -39.78
C SER A 7 -79.03 -46.15 -40.28
N VAL A 8 -79.92 -45.14 -40.37
CA VAL A 8 -79.55 -43.79 -40.83
C VAL A 8 -80.01 -42.68 -39.86
N MET A 9 -80.54 -43.04 -38.69
CA MET A 9 -81.17 -42.09 -37.77
C MET A 9 -80.35 -41.84 -36.49
N VAL A 10 -79.03 -42.04 -36.55
CA VAL A 10 -78.12 -41.75 -35.41
C VAL A 10 -77.16 -40.60 -35.71
N ASP A 11 -76.99 -40.21 -36.99
CA ASP A 11 -76.00 -39.20 -37.39
C ASP A 11 -76.52 -37.75 -37.43
N LEU A 12 -77.84 -37.53 -37.30
CA LEU A 12 -78.49 -36.24 -37.59
C LEU A 12 -78.97 -35.46 -36.35
N THR A 13 -78.81 -36.01 -35.15
CA THR A 13 -79.15 -35.33 -33.88
C THR A 13 -77.96 -34.59 -33.25
N TRP A 14 -76.73 -34.90 -33.67
CA TRP A 14 -75.54 -34.09 -33.35
C TRP A 14 -75.45 -32.78 -34.14
N LEU A 15 -76.25 -32.62 -35.20
CA LEU A 15 -76.30 -31.43 -36.04
C LEU A 15 -77.35 -30.42 -35.56
N THR A 16 -77.56 -30.29 -34.25
CA THR A 16 -78.36 -29.19 -33.70
C THR A 16 -77.43 -27.98 -33.46
N PRO A 17 -77.69 -26.81 -34.09
CA PRO A 17 -76.87 -25.61 -33.92
C PRO A 17 -76.59 -25.21 -32.45
N PRO A 18 -77.49 -25.41 -31.46
CA PRO A 18 -77.17 -25.10 -30.07
C PRO A 18 -76.09 -25.99 -29.43
N VAL A 19 -75.93 -27.25 -29.85
CA VAL A 19 -74.90 -28.15 -29.28
C VAL A 19 -73.51 -27.76 -29.77
N MET A 20 -73.39 -27.44 -31.07
CA MET A 20 -72.15 -26.94 -31.66
C MET A 20 -71.74 -25.58 -31.05
N ALA A 21 -72.71 -24.70 -30.80
CA ALA A 21 -72.46 -23.42 -30.12
C ALA A 21 -71.94 -23.62 -28.68
N GLY A 22 -72.51 -24.56 -27.92
CA GLY A 22 -72.04 -24.89 -26.57
C GLY A 22 -70.62 -25.46 -26.54
N GLY A 23 -70.30 -26.37 -27.48
CA GLY A 23 -68.95 -26.91 -27.63
C GLY A 23 -67.91 -25.83 -27.95
N LEU A 24 -68.25 -24.87 -28.81
CA LEU A 24 -67.35 -23.77 -29.19
C LEU A 24 -67.07 -22.84 -28.00
N VAL A 25 -68.09 -22.50 -27.20
CA VAL A 25 -67.92 -21.73 -25.96
C VAL A 25 -67.06 -22.48 -24.95
N PHE A 26 -67.26 -23.79 -24.79
CA PHE A 26 -66.47 -24.60 -23.87
C PHE A 26 -65.00 -24.70 -24.29
N VAL A 27 -64.72 -24.85 -25.59
CA VAL A 27 -63.35 -24.84 -26.13
C VAL A 27 -62.70 -23.47 -25.91
N VAL A 28 -63.40 -22.37 -26.18
CA VAL A 28 -62.89 -21.02 -25.93
C VAL A 28 -62.61 -20.80 -24.44
N LEU A 29 -63.50 -21.24 -23.55
CA LEU A 29 -63.30 -21.17 -22.10
C LEU A 29 -62.05 -21.96 -21.67
N CYS A 30 -61.88 -23.18 -22.19
CA CYS A 30 -60.70 -24.01 -21.93
C CYS A 30 -59.41 -23.34 -22.41
N ILE A 31 -59.41 -22.74 -23.61
CA ILE A 31 -58.26 -22.02 -24.16
C ILE A 31 -57.93 -20.80 -23.28
N VAL A 32 -58.94 -20.01 -22.87
CA VAL A 32 -58.74 -18.84 -21.99
C VAL A 32 -58.16 -19.27 -20.64
N LEU A 33 -58.67 -20.34 -20.04
CA LEU A 33 -58.15 -20.88 -18.77
C LEU A 33 -56.71 -21.41 -18.93
N ALA A 34 -56.41 -22.10 -20.03
CA ALA A 34 -55.06 -22.58 -20.32
C ALA A 34 -54.06 -21.41 -20.48
N LEU A 35 -54.42 -20.39 -21.27
CA LEU A 35 -53.62 -19.17 -21.43
C LEU A 35 -53.44 -18.43 -20.11
N TRP A 36 -54.47 -18.39 -19.26
CA TRP A 36 -54.37 -17.73 -17.96
C TRP A 36 -53.45 -18.49 -16.99
N ARG A 37 -53.51 -19.82 -16.98
CA ARG A 37 -52.59 -20.69 -16.22
C ARG A 37 -51.15 -20.52 -16.69
N LEU A 38 -50.92 -20.52 -18.01
CA LEU A 38 -49.60 -20.31 -18.62
C LEU A 38 -49.04 -18.92 -18.29
N LYS A 39 -49.85 -17.86 -18.45
CA LYS A 39 -49.44 -16.48 -18.07
C LYS A 39 -49.12 -16.36 -16.59
N ARG A 40 -49.93 -16.94 -15.69
CA ARG A 40 -49.64 -16.96 -14.25
C ARG A 40 -48.36 -17.72 -13.93
N GLY A 41 -48.07 -18.81 -14.64
CA GLY A 41 -46.81 -19.57 -14.49
C GLY A 41 -45.58 -18.75 -14.91
N GLN A 42 -45.65 -18.08 -16.06
CA GLN A 42 -44.57 -17.23 -16.58
C GLN A 42 -44.28 -16.02 -15.69
N LEU A 43 -45.32 -15.41 -15.11
CA LEU A 43 -45.16 -14.31 -14.15
C LEU A 43 -44.37 -14.76 -12.92
N ARG A 44 -44.69 -15.94 -12.36
CA ARG A 44 -43.96 -16.50 -11.20
C ARG A 44 -42.50 -16.80 -11.52
N GLN A 45 -42.21 -17.36 -12.70
CA GLN A 45 -40.82 -17.62 -13.13
C GLN A 45 -40.03 -16.31 -13.34
N SER A 46 -40.68 -15.28 -13.85
CA SER A 46 -40.05 -13.95 -14.00
C SER A 46 -39.71 -13.34 -12.65
N GLU A 47 -40.55 -13.53 -11.64
CA GLU A 47 -40.30 -13.02 -10.28
C GLU A 47 -39.13 -13.75 -9.60
N THR A 48 -39.03 -15.08 -9.72
CA THR A 48 -37.92 -15.84 -9.14
C THR A 48 -36.60 -15.49 -9.82
N LEU A 49 -36.59 -15.35 -11.15
CA LEU A 49 -35.39 -14.93 -11.88
C LEU A 49 -34.96 -13.51 -11.48
N ARG A 50 -35.93 -12.59 -11.36
CA ARG A 50 -35.66 -11.23 -10.85
C ARG A 50 -35.13 -11.24 -9.42
N GLN A 51 -35.59 -12.15 -8.56
CA GLN A 51 -35.05 -12.31 -7.20
C GLN A 51 -33.60 -12.80 -7.22
N GLN A 52 -33.28 -13.78 -8.06
CA GLN A 52 -31.90 -14.28 -8.22
C GLN A 52 -30.96 -13.19 -8.70
N VAL A 53 -31.35 -12.43 -9.73
CA VAL A 53 -30.54 -11.29 -10.23
C VAL A 53 -30.30 -10.26 -9.13
N ARG A 54 -31.34 -9.92 -8.34
CA ARG A 54 -31.16 -8.99 -7.20
C ARG A 54 -30.24 -9.53 -6.11
N ASN A 55 -30.25 -10.84 -5.87
CA ASN A 55 -29.38 -11.44 -4.87
C ASN A 55 -27.93 -11.45 -5.35
N LEU A 56 -27.68 -11.82 -6.61
CA LEU A 56 -26.35 -11.73 -7.22
C LEU A 56 -25.83 -10.28 -7.21
N ASP A 57 -26.66 -9.30 -7.55
CA ASP A 57 -26.28 -7.89 -7.51
C ASP A 57 -25.89 -7.43 -6.10
N ARG A 58 -26.64 -7.88 -5.08
CA ARG A 58 -26.28 -7.62 -3.67
C ARG A 58 -24.96 -8.27 -3.27
N GLU A 59 -24.69 -9.50 -3.72
CA GLU A 59 -23.42 -10.17 -3.46
C GLU A 59 -22.25 -9.45 -4.12
N LEU A 60 -22.42 -9.04 -5.39
CA LEU A 60 -21.43 -8.21 -6.08
C LEU A 60 -21.17 -6.89 -5.36
N GLN A 61 -22.23 -6.20 -4.92
CA GLN A 61 -22.08 -4.95 -4.16
C GLN A 61 -21.37 -5.17 -2.82
N LYS A 62 -21.65 -6.27 -2.11
CA LYS A 62 -20.94 -6.61 -0.87
C LYS A 62 -19.46 -6.85 -1.12
N SER A 63 -19.12 -7.67 -2.12
CA SER A 63 -17.74 -7.93 -2.50
C SER A 63 -17.02 -6.66 -2.94
N ASN A 64 -17.69 -5.78 -3.69
CA ASN A 64 -17.10 -4.51 -4.12
C ASN A 64 -16.79 -3.59 -2.93
N LYS A 65 -17.69 -3.52 -1.95
CA LYS A 65 -17.44 -2.79 -0.68
C LYS A 65 -16.25 -3.35 0.07
N GLN A 66 -16.14 -4.68 0.20
CA GLN A 66 -14.99 -5.31 0.84
C GLN A 66 -13.69 -5.00 0.09
N LEU A 67 -13.69 -5.01 -1.24
CA LEU A 67 -12.52 -4.62 -2.03
C LEU A 67 -12.12 -3.16 -1.80
N LEU A 68 -13.09 -2.25 -1.67
CA LEU A 68 -12.82 -0.84 -1.36
C LEU A 68 -12.22 -0.68 0.05
N GLU A 69 -12.72 -1.42 1.03
CA GLU A 69 -12.18 -1.45 2.39
C GLU A 69 -10.73 -1.99 2.39
N VAL A 70 -10.48 -3.12 1.72
CA VAL A 70 -9.13 -3.69 1.58
C VAL A 70 -8.19 -2.73 0.89
N ARG A 71 -8.64 -2.05 -0.18
CA ARG A 71 -7.85 -1.02 -0.87
C ARG A 71 -7.47 0.12 0.07
N SER A 72 -8.41 0.59 0.90
CA SER A 72 -8.14 1.63 1.91
C SER A 72 -7.10 1.17 2.92
N VAL A 73 -7.23 -0.07 3.42
CA VAL A 73 -6.26 -0.66 4.36
C VAL A 73 -4.87 -0.77 3.72
N MET A 74 -4.78 -1.23 2.47
CA MET A 74 -3.52 -1.37 1.75
C MET A 74 -2.82 -0.03 1.53
N VAL A 75 -3.56 1.03 1.22
CA VAL A 75 -3.02 2.40 1.11
C VAL A 75 -2.46 2.86 2.46
N GLY A 76 -3.16 2.61 3.57
CA GLY A 76 -2.69 2.93 4.91
C GLY A 76 -1.40 2.17 5.29
N LEU A 77 -1.33 0.88 4.96
CA LEU A 77 -0.10 0.08 5.13
C LEU A 77 1.06 0.64 4.28
N GLY A 78 0.80 1.03 3.03
CA GLY A 78 1.81 1.63 2.16
C GLY A 78 2.42 2.90 2.75
N GLN A 79 1.59 3.77 3.34
CA GLN A 79 2.07 4.96 4.05
C GLN A 79 2.93 4.60 5.26
N LYS A 80 2.52 3.60 6.05
CA LYS A 80 3.28 3.13 7.22
C LYS A 80 4.63 2.51 6.86
N VAL A 81 4.68 1.75 5.76
CA VAL A 81 5.94 1.20 5.23
C VAL A 81 6.86 2.31 4.73
N SER A 82 6.32 3.32 4.04
CA SER A 82 7.10 4.49 3.61
C SER A 82 7.69 5.25 4.80
N GLU A 83 6.88 5.49 5.84
CA GLU A 83 7.31 6.15 7.07
C GLU A 83 8.44 5.36 7.75
N GLN A 84 8.31 4.04 7.86
CA GLN A 84 9.38 3.18 8.39
C GLN A 84 10.64 3.20 7.52
N GLN A 85 10.48 3.20 6.19
CA GLN A 85 11.61 3.25 5.27
C GLN A 85 12.40 4.56 5.42
N ASP A 86 11.73 5.68 5.65
CA ASP A 86 12.39 6.96 5.90
C ASP A 86 13.11 6.98 7.25
N VAL A 87 12.52 6.38 8.29
CA VAL A 87 13.20 6.19 9.59
C VAL A 87 14.45 5.34 9.41
N ILE A 88 14.38 4.22 8.67
CA ILE A 88 15.53 3.35 8.41
C ILE A 88 16.62 4.09 7.65
N ARG A 89 16.28 4.88 6.63
CA ARG A 89 17.25 5.71 5.89
C ARG A 89 17.96 6.69 6.81
N HIS A 90 17.20 7.46 7.60
CA HIS A 90 17.79 8.41 8.53
C HIS A 90 18.68 7.70 9.55
N LEU A 91 18.27 6.54 10.07
CA LEU A 91 19.09 5.76 10.99
C LEU A 91 20.40 5.29 10.34
N ASN A 92 20.35 4.85 9.09
CA ASN A 92 21.52 4.41 8.34
C ASN A 92 22.50 5.57 8.07
N GLU A 93 21.99 6.75 7.72
CA GLU A 93 22.81 7.96 7.58
C GLU A 93 23.52 8.30 8.90
N ARG A 94 22.82 8.22 10.03
CA ARG A 94 23.42 8.43 11.35
C ARG A 94 24.47 7.37 11.69
N LEU A 95 24.20 6.11 11.37
CA LEU A 95 25.16 5.03 11.59
C LEU A 95 26.44 5.25 10.78
N LEU A 96 26.33 5.69 9.54
CA LEU A 96 27.47 6.00 8.68
C LEU A 96 28.29 7.18 9.25
N GLU A 97 27.62 8.23 9.74
CA GLU A 97 28.26 9.37 10.41
C GLU A 97 29.00 8.94 11.69
N LEU A 98 28.38 8.07 12.49
CA LEU A 98 28.96 7.50 13.72
C LEU A 98 30.14 6.58 13.41
N GLU A 99 30.02 5.70 12.40
CA GLU A 99 31.09 4.80 11.98
C GLU A 99 32.32 5.57 11.52
N ASN A 100 32.13 6.63 10.72
CA ASN A 100 33.22 7.48 10.28
C ASN A 100 33.90 8.20 11.46
N THR A 101 33.11 8.69 12.42
CA THR A 101 33.64 9.35 13.61
C THR A 101 34.41 8.37 14.53
N ASP A 102 33.94 7.13 14.68
CA ASP A 102 34.62 6.11 15.49
C ASP A 102 35.93 5.64 14.84
N ALA A 103 35.95 5.52 13.51
CA ALA A 103 37.18 5.24 12.75
C ALA A 103 38.24 6.32 13.01
N ASP A 104 37.88 7.59 12.86
CA ASP A 104 38.79 8.72 13.11
C ASP A 104 39.24 8.73 14.59
N ALA A 105 38.32 8.62 15.54
CA ALA A 105 38.64 8.63 16.97
C ALA A 105 39.61 7.50 17.38
N ARG A 106 39.48 6.31 16.78
CA ARG A 106 40.39 5.18 17.01
C ARG A 106 41.78 5.44 16.44
N LEU A 107 41.87 6.05 15.25
CA LEU A 107 43.14 6.47 14.64
C LEU A 107 43.86 7.49 15.54
N TYR A 108 43.16 8.54 15.99
CA TYR A 108 43.71 9.57 16.88
C TYR A 108 44.15 9.02 18.25
N THR A 109 43.37 8.10 18.82
CA THR A 109 43.71 7.46 20.11
C THR A 109 44.97 6.60 19.98
N ARG A 110 45.10 5.86 18.87
CA ARG A 110 46.30 5.05 18.58
C ARG A 110 47.53 5.93 18.37
N ALA A 111 47.39 7.00 17.57
CA ALA A 111 48.45 7.95 17.29
C ALA A 111 48.94 8.66 18.56
N SER A 112 48.03 9.15 19.41
CA SER A 112 48.37 9.78 20.70
C SER A 112 49.19 8.86 21.59
N LYS A 113 48.87 7.56 21.62
CA LYS A 113 49.62 6.56 22.38
C LYS A 113 51.03 6.32 21.82
N MET A 114 51.19 6.28 20.49
CA MET A 114 52.50 6.16 19.84
C MET A 114 53.39 7.38 20.12
N VAL A 115 52.84 8.59 20.05
CA VAL A 115 53.59 9.82 20.35
C VAL A 115 54.02 9.85 21.82
N GLN A 116 53.16 9.42 22.77
CA GLN A 116 53.54 9.30 24.19
C GLN A 116 54.67 8.29 24.44
N LEU A 117 54.79 7.26 23.61
CA LEU A 117 55.87 6.27 23.66
C LEU A 117 57.15 6.75 22.95
N GLY A 118 57.13 7.94 22.32
CA GLY A 118 58.28 8.55 21.67
C GLY A 118 58.47 8.15 20.20
N ALA A 119 57.42 7.70 19.51
CA ALA A 119 57.46 7.42 18.08
C ALA A 119 57.86 8.66 17.26
N ASP A 120 58.59 8.45 16.16
CA ASP A 120 59.06 9.53 15.27
C ASP A 120 57.96 10.00 14.28
N LEU A 121 58.12 11.20 13.71
CA LEU A 121 57.13 11.82 12.81
C LEU A 121 56.84 10.91 11.61
N ASN A 122 57.88 10.32 11.03
CA ASN A 122 57.73 9.46 9.86
C ASN A 122 57.04 8.13 10.19
N GLU A 123 57.26 7.61 11.40
CA GLU A 123 56.61 6.41 11.91
C GLU A 123 55.11 6.64 12.15
N LEU A 124 54.74 7.82 12.68
CA LEU A 124 53.34 8.19 12.89
C LEU A 124 52.55 8.35 11.59
N ILE A 125 53.17 8.96 10.57
CA ILE A 125 52.57 9.13 9.24
C ILE A 125 52.33 7.78 8.58
N GLN A 126 53.30 6.85 8.68
CA GLN A 126 53.22 5.57 8.00
C GLN A 126 52.27 4.58 8.70
N GLU A 127 52.25 4.54 10.03
CA GLU A 127 51.52 3.51 10.80
C GLU A 127 50.10 3.94 11.19
N CYS A 128 49.84 5.24 11.31
CA CYS A 128 48.50 5.79 11.60
C CYS A 128 47.86 6.49 10.39
N GLU A 129 48.53 6.48 9.23
CA GLU A 129 48.06 7.08 7.95
C GLU A 129 47.66 8.55 8.07
N LEU A 130 48.28 9.28 9.00
CA LEU A 130 47.98 10.69 9.28
C LEU A 130 48.68 11.62 8.27
N PRO A 131 48.02 12.69 7.81
CA PRO A 131 48.65 13.75 7.05
C PRO A 131 49.81 14.40 7.83
N LYS A 132 50.87 14.78 7.11
CA LYS A 132 52.09 15.38 7.70
C LYS A 132 51.78 16.56 8.65
N ALA A 133 50.86 17.44 8.27
CA ALA A 133 50.49 18.60 9.09
C ALA A 133 49.81 18.22 10.42
N GLU A 134 49.02 17.15 10.44
CA GLU A 134 48.34 16.66 11.66
C GLU A 134 49.33 15.96 12.60
N ALA A 135 50.24 15.16 12.05
CA ALA A 135 51.30 14.50 12.81
C ALA A 135 52.25 15.52 13.48
N GLU A 136 52.66 16.57 12.75
CA GLU A 136 53.49 17.67 13.28
C GLU A 136 52.77 18.42 14.43
N LEU A 137 51.47 18.68 14.26
CA LEU A 137 50.65 19.31 15.30
C LEU A 137 50.59 18.45 16.57
N MET A 138 50.29 17.15 16.45
CA MET A 138 50.22 16.24 17.61
C MET A 138 51.55 16.16 18.38
N MET A 139 52.69 16.13 17.67
CA MET A 139 54.00 16.16 18.29
C MET A 139 54.29 17.47 19.01
N SER A 140 53.93 18.60 18.41
CA SER A 140 54.11 19.92 19.03
C SER A 140 53.26 20.08 20.29
N LEU A 141 52.04 19.55 20.30
CA LEU A 141 51.14 19.58 21.46
C LEU A 141 51.70 18.72 22.60
N GLN A 142 52.18 17.51 22.31
CA GLN A 142 52.80 16.65 23.32
C GLN A 142 54.12 17.24 23.85
N ASN A 143 54.94 17.85 23.00
CA ASN A 143 56.15 18.55 23.44
C ASN A 143 55.85 19.75 24.36
N LYS A 144 54.73 20.45 24.13
CA LYS A 144 54.23 21.52 24.99
C LYS A 144 53.68 21.00 26.32
N LEU A 145 52.97 19.86 26.31
CA LEU A 145 52.45 19.21 27.52
C LEU A 145 53.55 18.54 28.36
N ALA A 146 54.57 17.97 27.73
CA ALA A 146 55.74 17.36 28.36
C ALA A 146 56.80 18.38 28.83
N GLY A 147 56.51 19.68 28.73
CA GLY A 147 57.33 20.76 29.29
C GLY A 147 58.66 21.02 28.58
N LYS A 148 58.79 20.65 27.29
CA LYS A 148 60.07 20.71 26.55
C LYS A 148 60.23 21.95 25.66
N GLU A 149 59.24 22.82 25.57
CA GLU A 149 59.34 24.14 24.90
C GLU A 149 58.83 25.28 25.79
N THR A 150 59.62 26.36 25.90
CA THR A 150 59.18 27.66 26.38
C THR A 150 58.26 28.30 25.34
N ILE A 151 57.04 28.61 25.75
CA ILE A 151 56.02 29.25 24.92
C ILE A 151 56.55 30.63 24.46
N PRO A 152 56.72 30.91 23.15
CA PRO A 152 56.76 32.29 22.69
C PRO A 152 55.36 32.87 22.92
N PRO A 153 55.22 34.04 23.55
CA PRO A 153 53.90 34.60 23.83
C PRO A 153 53.17 34.79 22.49
N LEU A 154 52.03 34.11 22.32
CA LEU A 154 51.10 34.45 21.26
C LEU A 154 50.67 35.89 21.51
N ALA A 155 51.13 36.81 20.66
CA ALA A 155 50.66 38.19 20.65
C ALA A 155 49.17 38.19 20.26
N SER A 156 48.31 38.04 21.26
CA SER A 156 46.89 38.36 21.16
C SER A 156 46.71 39.86 21.35
N HIS A 157 46.92 40.64 20.29
CA HIS A 157 46.31 41.96 20.19
C HIS A 157 46.30 42.49 18.75
N PRO A 158 45.14 42.60 18.09
CA PRO A 158 44.91 43.72 17.20
C PRO A 158 44.45 44.88 18.08
N GLU A 159 45.34 45.85 18.35
CA GLU A 159 44.91 47.16 18.84
C GLU A 159 43.98 47.80 17.81
N GLY A 160 42.69 47.86 18.13
CA GLY A 160 41.75 48.74 17.46
C GLY A 160 42.12 50.19 17.79
N LYS A 161 42.61 50.93 16.80
CA LYS A 161 42.71 52.39 16.87
C LYS A 161 41.32 52.99 17.08
N VAL A 162 40.94 53.25 18.34
CA VAL A 162 39.82 54.14 18.65
C VAL A 162 40.30 55.57 18.48
N GLY A 163 39.83 56.19 17.40
CA GLY A 163 40.08 57.58 17.06
C GLY A 163 39.61 58.53 18.15
N ARG A 164 40.53 59.37 18.57
CA ARG A 164 40.34 60.63 19.28
C ARG A 164 39.29 61.50 18.57
N VAL A 165 38.18 61.82 19.24
CA VAL A 165 37.41 63.03 18.96
C VAL A 165 37.35 63.86 20.25
N ARG A 166 38.00 65.02 20.18
CA ARG A 166 37.98 66.10 21.17
C ARG A 166 36.62 66.82 21.11
N SER A 167 36.25 67.40 22.26
CA SER A 167 35.45 68.62 22.48
C SER A 167 34.30 68.94 21.53
#